data_AF-A0A0P0L6V9-F1
#
_entry.id   AF-A0A0P0L6V9-F1
#
_cell.length_a   1.000
_cell.length_b   1.000
_cell.length_c   1.000
_cell.angle_alpha   90.00
_cell.angle_beta   90.00
_cell.angle_gamma   90.00
#
_symmetry.space_group_name_H-M   'P 1'
#
loop_
_entity.id
_entity.type
_entity.pdbx_description
1 polymer ?
#
loop_
_entity_poly.entity_id
_entity_poly.type
_entity_poly.pdbx_seq_one_letter_code
_entity_poly.pdbx_strand_id
1 'polypeptide(L)'
;MKQKFNIITSTCVPLPLENVDTDQIIPARFLKATTREEKFFGDNLFRDWRYNPDGSLNKDFVLNNPTYGGQILVAGKHGHRRMPVSVQFLC
;
A
#
# COMPACT_ATOMS: atom_id res chain seq x y z
N MET A 1 -12.69 -8.98 9.90
CA MET A 1 -14.13 -8.57 9.91
C MET A 1 -14.53 -8.18 8.50
N LYS A 2 -15.74 -8.48 8.01
CA LYS A 2 -16.21 -7.92 6.72
C LYS A 2 -16.79 -6.53 6.98
N GLN A 3 -16.12 -5.48 6.52
CA GLN A 3 -16.72 -4.15 6.47
C GLN A 3 -17.60 -4.04 5.22
N LYS A 4 -18.79 -3.43 5.38
CA LYS A 4 -19.68 -3.16 4.26
C LYS A 4 -19.06 -2.05 3.41
N PHE A 5 -18.85 -2.34 2.13
CA PHE A 5 -18.38 -1.35 1.18
C PHE A 5 -19.53 -0.40 0.81
N ASN A 6 -19.34 0.88 1.11
CA ASN A 6 -20.25 1.97 0.72
C ASN A 6 -19.47 2.98 -0.14
N ILE A 7 -20.00 4.19 -0.31
CA ILE A 7 -19.29 5.27 -1.01
C ILE A 7 -18.15 5.77 -0.12
N ILE A 8 -16.94 5.83 -0.67
CA ILE A 8 -15.74 6.35 0.00
C ILE A 8 -15.28 7.60 -0.74
N THR A 9 -15.34 8.74 -0.05
CA THR A 9 -14.85 10.03 -0.53
C THR A 9 -13.56 10.35 0.21
N SER A 10 -12.43 10.31 -0.49
CA SER A 10 -11.11 10.56 0.10
C SER A 10 -10.17 11.16 -0.94
N THR A 11 -9.14 11.85 -0.47
CA THR A 11 -8.00 12.21 -1.32
C THR A 11 -7.29 10.94 -1.78
N CYS A 12 -6.64 11.02 -2.94
CA CYS A 12 -5.90 9.89 -3.48
C CYS A 12 -4.40 10.05 -3.23
N VAL A 13 -3.72 8.92 -3.05
CA VAL A 13 -2.27 8.82 -3.00
C VAL A 13 -1.80 8.24 -4.34
N PRO A 14 -1.01 8.98 -5.14
CA PRO A 14 -0.51 8.48 -6.41
C PRO A 14 0.69 7.56 -6.19
N LEU A 15 0.61 6.29 -6.63
CA LEU A 15 1.74 5.38 -6.68
C LEU A 15 2.23 5.28 -8.13
N PRO A 16 3.26 6.05 -8.54
CA PRO A 16 3.73 6.11 -9.93
C PRO A 16 4.60 4.89 -10.30
N LEU A 17 4.22 3.71 -9.82
CA LEU A 17 4.91 2.45 -10.07
C LEU A 17 3.99 1.56 -10.91
N GLU A 18 4.57 1.01 -11.97
CA GLU A 18 3.92 0.05 -12.84
C GLU A 18 4.25 -1.38 -12.40
N ASN A 19 3.38 -2.33 -12.77
CA ASN A 19 3.58 -3.75 -12.51
C ASN A 19 3.86 -4.10 -11.03
N VAL A 20 3.19 -3.40 -10.11
CA VAL A 20 3.28 -3.68 -8.67
C VAL A 20 2.76 -5.09 -8.39
N ASP A 21 3.61 -5.93 -7.78
CA ASP A 21 3.30 -7.32 -7.45
C ASP A 21 2.99 -7.53 -5.95
N THR A 22 2.66 -8.77 -5.57
CA THR A 22 2.27 -9.09 -4.19
C THR A 22 3.42 -8.97 -3.18
N ASP A 23 4.64 -9.30 -3.60
CA ASP A 23 5.82 -9.24 -2.72
C ASP A 23 6.25 -7.80 -2.46
N GLN A 24 6.04 -6.90 -3.43
CA GLN A 24 6.24 -5.46 -3.29
C GLN A 24 5.20 -4.83 -2.36
N ILE A 25 3.95 -5.28 -2.42
CA ILE A 25 2.88 -4.81 -1.52
C ILE A 25 3.14 -5.28 -0.09
N ILE A 26 3.41 -6.57 0.10
CA ILE A 26 3.73 -7.15 1.41
C ILE A 26 4.73 -8.29 1.23
N PRO A 27 5.99 -8.13 1.67
CA PRO A 27 6.98 -9.18 1.48
C PRO A 27 6.59 -10.48 2.18
N ALA A 28 6.77 -11.62 1.51
CA ALA A 28 6.39 -12.95 2.01
C ALA A 28 6.94 -13.30 3.41
N ARG A 29 8.06 -12.68 3.82
CA ARG A 29 8.64 -12.82 5.17
C ARG A 29 7.69 -12.40 6.29
N PHE A 30 6.76 -11.48 6.03
CA PHE A 30 5.75 -11.04 7.00
C PHE A 30 4.49 -11.89 6.97
N LEU A 31 4.27 -12.67 5.91
CA LEU A 31 3.13 -13.59 5.80
C LEU A 31 3.31 -14.87 6.65
N LYS A 32 4.55 -15.15 7.07
CA LYS A 32 4.86 -16.27 7.99
C LYS A 32 4.59 -15.94 9.45
N ALA A 33 4.30 -14.69 9.78
CA ALA A 33 3.98 -14.29 11.14
C ALA A 33 2.65 -14.93 11.58
N THR A 34 2.61 -15.50 12.78
CA THR A 34 1.39 -16.08 13.37
C THR A 34 0.36 -15.00 13.75
N THR A 35 0.84 -13.75 13.85
CA THR A 35 0.07 -12.57 14.23
C THR A 35 -0.74 -12.05 13.05
N ARG A 36 -2.07 -11.98 13.19
CA ARG A 36 -3.00 -11.47 12.18
C ARG A 36 -3.49 -10.05 12.45
N GLU A 37 -2.66 -9.25 13.11
CA GLU A 37 -3.01 -7.88 13.48
C GLU A 37 -2.98 -6.96 12.25
N GLU A 38 -4.07 -6.23 12.02
CA GLU A 38 -4.19 -5.26 10.92
C GLU A 38 -3.07 -4.21 10.99
N LYS A 39 -2.74 -3.76 12.21
CA LYS A 39 -1.62 -2.86 12.46
C LYS A 39 -0.27 -3.42 12.00
N PHE A 40 -0.02 -4.72 12.21
CA PHE A 40 1.22 -5.37 11.78
C PHE A 40 1.37 -5.36 10.27
N PHE A 41 0.28 -5.63 9.53
CA PHE A 41 0.32 -5.58 8.07
C PHE A 41 0.37 -4.13 7.54
N GLY A 42 -0.30 -3.19 8.20
CA GLY A 42 -0.23 -1.77 7.86
C GLY A 42 1.18 -1.18 8.02
N ASP A 43 1.88 -1.54 9.11
CA ASP A 43 3.26 -1.10 9.37
C ASP A 43 4.26 -1.72 8.36
N ASN A 44 3.95 -2.90 7.82
CA ASN A 44 4.81 -3.62 6.87
C ASN A 44 4.37 -3.51 5.40
N LEU A 45 3.31 -2.75 5.12
CA LEU A 45 2.86 -2.46 3.76
C LEU A 45 3.94 -1.69 3.00
N PHE A 46 4.29 -2.13 1.78
CA PHE A 46 5.37 -1.57 0.96
C PHE A 46 6.71 -1.45 1.71
N ARG A 47 7.03 -2.43 2.58
CA ARG A 47 8.18 -2.35 3.50
C ARG A 47 9.48 -1.94 2.81
N ASP A 48 9.76 -2.56 1.67
CA ASP A 48 11.03 -2.37 0.94
C ASP A 48 11.11 -1.01 0.21
N TRP A 49 9.99 -0.29 0.09
CA TRP A 49 9.97 1.08 -0.44
C TRP A 49 9.81 2.14 0.64
N ARG A 50 9.09 1.83 1.73
CA ARG A 50 8.88 2.75 2.86
C ARG A 50 10.11 2.93 3.73
N TYR A 51 10.99 1.94 3.79
CA TYR A 51 12.13 1.94 4.70
C TYR A 51 13.42 1.69 3.93
N ASN A 52 14.45 2.42 4.29
CA ASN A 52 15.81 2.17 3.85
C ASN A 52 16.37 0.91 4.53
N PRO A 53 17.48 0.33 4.05
CA PRO A 53 18.11 -0.85 4.65
C PRO A 53 18.53 -0.66 6.12
N ASP A 54 18.79 0.59 6.54
CA ASP A 54 19.11 0.96 7.92
C ASP A 54 17.86 1.07 8.83
N GLY A 55 16.67 0.88 8.28
CA GLY A 55 15.39 1.01 8.98
C GLY A 55 14.84 2.43 9.08
N SER A 56 15.52 3.44 8.53
CA SER A 56 15.01 4.81 8.44
C SER A 56 13.88 4.92 7.41
N LEU A 57 12.97 5.88 7.59
CA LEU A 57 11.90 6.13 6.63
C LEU A 57 12.47 6.73 5.34
N ASN A 58 12.11 6.12 4.22
CA ASN A 58 12.38 6.68 2.90
C ASN A 58 11.41 7.83 2.60
N LYS A 59 11.89 9.07 2.64
CA LYS A 59 11.08 10.28 2.42
C LYS A 59 10.63 10.45 0.97
N ASP A 60 11.30 9.79 0.03
CA ASP A 60 10.97 9.87 -1.39
C ASP A 60 9.77 8.99 -1.75
N PHE A 61 9.39 8.07 -0.87
CA PHE A 61 8.23 7.22 -1.08
C PHE A 61 6.93 7.96 -0.75
N VAL A 62 5.97 7.89 -1.68
CA VAL A 62 4.72 8.69 -1.64
C VAL A 62 3.92 8.50 -0.34
N LEU A 63 3.85 7.29 0.22
CA LEU A 63 3.09 7.02 1.44
C LEU A 63 3.76 7.55 2.72
N ASN A 64 5.02 7.96 2.65
CA ASN A 64 5.73 8.59 3.77
C ASN A 64 5.73 10.12 3.66
N ASN A 65 5.29 10.67 2.53
CA ASN A 65 5.25 12.10 2.31
C ASN A 65 3.97 12.69 2.96
N PRO A 66 4.11 13.62 3.92
CA PRO A 66 2.97 14.17 4.66
C PRO A 66 1.99 14.98 3.79
N THR A 67 2.39 15.37 2.57
CA THR A 67 1.51 16.03 1.60
C THR A 67 0.47 15.08 1.01
N TYR A 68 0.77 13.78 0.93
CA TYR A 68 -0.14 12.78 0.42
C TYR A 68 -0.80 12.02 1.58
N GLY A 69 -2.12 11.97 1.56
CA GLY A 69 -2.90 11.21 2.52
C GLY A 69 -4.23 10.82 1.91
N GLY A 70 -4.85 9.77 2.43
CA GLY A 70 -6.15 9.30 1.97
C GLY A 70 -6.28 7.79 2.01
N GLN A 71 -7.48 7.32 1.66
CA GLN A 71 -7.86 5.90 1.70
C GLN A 71 -7.81 5.23 0.31
N ILE A 72 -7.47 6.01 -0.73
CA ILE A 72 -7.50 5.57 -2.12
C ILE A 72 -6.08 5.64 -2.67
N LEU A 73 -5.51 4.48 -3.03
CA LEU A 73 -4.23 4.41 -3.73
C LEU A 73 -4.46 4.24 -5.23
N VAL A 74 -3.80 5.08 -6.03
CA VAL A 74 -3.87 5.08 -7.49
C VAL A 74 -2.53 4.61 -8.03
N ALA A 75 -2.45 3.35 -8.47
CA ALA A 75 -1.23 2.76 -8.98
C ALA A 75 -1.12 2.82 -10.51
N GLY A 76 0.10 2.71 -11.01
CA GLY A 76 0.40 2.61 -12.45
C GLY A 76 -0.13 1.31 -13.07
N LYS A 77 -0.01 1.23 -14.39
CA LYS A 77 -0.55 0.11 -15.17
C LYS A 77 0.17 -1.19 -14.81
N HIS A 78 -0.59 -2.29 -14.74
CA HIS A 78 -0.05 -3.65 -14.66
C HIS A 78 -0.37 -4.39 -15.96
N GLY A 79 0.57 -4.45 -16.91
CA GLY A 79 0.43 -5.18 -18.18
C GLY A 79 -0.85 -4.89 -19.00
N HIS A 80 -1.29 -5.83 -19.84
CA HIS A 80 -2.43 -5.69 -20.77
C HIS A 80 -3.81 -5.50 -20.13
N ARG A 81 -3.92 -5.39 -18.80
CA ARG A 81 -5.19 -5.10 -18.11
C ARG A 81 -5.23 -3.63 -17.72
N ARG A 82 -6.16 -2.88 -18.31
CA ARG A 82 -6.63 -1.63 -17.71
C ARG A 82 -7.25 -1.99 -16.36
N MET A 83 -6.51 -1.85 -15.27
CA MET A 83 -7.09 -1.99 -13.94
C MET A 83 -8.02 -0.80 -13.70
N PRO A 84 -9.31 -1.01 -13.35
CA PRO A 84 -10.12 0.07 -12.82
C PRO A 84 -9.49 0.51 -11.49
N VAL A 85 -9.23 1.80 -11.39
CA VAL A 85 -8.56 2.45 -10.27
C VAL A 85 -9.34 2.23 -8.99
N SER A 86 -8.89 1.30 -8.14
CA SER A 86 -9.28 1.24 -6.73
C SER A 86 -8.44 0.18 -6.01
N VAL A 87 -7.29 0.59 -5.47
CA VAL A 87 -6.70 -0.15 -4.35
C VAL A 87 -7.21 0.51 -3.08
N GLN A 88 -8.29 -0.07 -2.54
CA GLN A 88 -8.88 0.31 -1.27
C GLN A 88 -8.06 -0.32 -0.15
N PHE A 89 -7.21 0.46 0.52
CA PHE A 89 -6.62 0.01 1.77
C PHE A 89 -7.58 0.36 2.89
N LEU A 90 -8.37 -0.63 3.33
CA LEU A 90 -8.92 -0.61 4.67
C LEU A 90 -7.74 -0.84 5.62
N CYS A 91 -7.35 0.22 6.34
CA CYS A 91 -6.72 0.06 7.63
C CYS A 91 -7.76 -0.47 8.63
#